data_AF-A0A8J8SL39-F1
#
_entry.id   AF-A0A8J8SL39-F1
#
_cell.length_a   1.000
_cell.length_b   1.000
_cell.length_c   1.000
_cell.angle_alpha   90.00
_cell.angle_beta   90.00
_cell.angle_gamma   90.00
#
_symmetry.space_group_name_H-M   'P 1'
#
loop_
_entity.id
_entity.type
_entity.pdbx_description
1 polymer ?
#
loop_
_entity_poly.entity_id
_entity_poly.type
_entity_poly.pdbx_seq_one_letter_code
_entity_poly.pdbx_strand_id
1 'polypeptide(L)'
;MGWDMTLADRLAIWRSRGARVATLLHPLPPLPLAGDADRAEAILTEGRPPADPAFGWLDDLATLGDERAGRFAAAALTDWAAEPPRWSPGMTGWRLLRWLAHAQFLHPRGVPAEVMASLSRQAAYLARRWRAAHGWDRIAALAGLLAAAHALDPALHPGRTPPALPPLPRDPAELTRALALLVALRALSGPPVDEAIERAASALRTLRHMDGRLTGLTGGIAVDPPGLDAALVMAGTRAAPRPEVMGLARLVRGRASLLIDMTAPFAFELTFGRTPLVIAEGGARAALHLPGRTLRAARAGAISRGPMTFTAGHDGWRRLRHTRSLALSDDGRVLQGSDRLEPRRRAAGADAVLTFPLHPALRAETGPDGSILLTPPTGMPWRFAAEGAVLHPDGLIVLRRAIGRQPVQLDWTFRAAPDTTSPTQPPGA
;
A
#
# COMPACT_ATOMS: atom_id res chain seq x y z
N MET A 1 4.75 29.38 -30.04
CA MET A 1 5.11 28.18 -30.82
C MET A 1 5.32 27.04 -29.84
N GLY A 2 4.39 26.09 -29.81
CA GLY A 2 4.26 25.08 -28.76
C GLY A 2 5.31 23.97 -28.88
N TRP A 3 5.84 23.55 -27.73
CA TRP A 3 6.79 22.46 -27.60
C TRP A 3 6.08 21.24 -27.00
N ASP A 4 5.49 20.44 -27.89
CA ASP A 4 4.91 19.14 -27.54
C ASP A 4 5.95 18.07 -27.90
N MET A 5 6.86 17.79 -26.97
CA MET A 5 7.96 16.84 -27.16
C MET A 5 7.88 15.72 -26.12
N THR A 6 7.90 14.47 -26.59
CA THR A 6 7.84 13.27 -25.74
C THR A 6 9.18 12.99 -25.05
N LEU A 7 9.20 12.13 -24.01
CA LEU A 7 10.43 11.69 -23.34
C LEU A 7 11.42 11.03 -24.32
N ALA A 8 10.91 10.32 -25.32
CA ALA A 8 11.70 9.72 -26.39
C ALA A 8 12.40 10.80 -27.24
N ASP A 9 11.71 11.89 -27.56
CA ASP A 9 12.25 13.00 -28.36
C ASP A 9 13.35 13.77 -27.61
N ARG A 10 13.16 13.96 -26.30
CA ARG A 10 14.18 14.59 -25.43
C ARG A 10 15.44 13.73 -25.32
N LEU A 11 15.29 12.41 -25.16
CA LEU A 11 16.41 11.47 -25.13
C LEU A 11 17.14 11.37 -26.49
N ALA A 12 16.43 11.55 -27.60
CA ALA A 12 17.02 11.54 -28.95
C ALA A 12 17.90 12.78 -29.23
N ILE A 13 17.42 13.98 -28.88
CA ILE A 13 18.22 15.22 -28.97
C ILE A 13 19.45 15.15 -28.06
N TRP A 14 19.29 14.50 -26.91
CA TRP A 14 20.33 14.35 -25.91
C TRP A 14 21.47 13.39 -26.37
N ARG A 15 21.16 12.41 -27.24
CA ARG A 15 22.15 11.48 -27.87
C ARG A 15 22.95 12.09 -29.02
N SER A 16 22.45 13.13 -29.69
CA SER A 16 23.03 13.60 -30.96
C SER A 16 24.21 14.58 -30.81
N ARG A 17 24.68 14.86 -29.58
CA ARG A 17 25.78 15.80 -29.31
C ARG A 17 26.96 15.12 -28.57
N GLY A 18 27.94 14.60 -29.33
CA GLY A 18 29.36 14.65 -28.96
C GLY A 18 30.05 13.44 -28.28
N ALA A 19 30.66 12.59 -29.13
CA ALA A 19 31.92 11.82 -29.02
C ALA A 19 32.60 11.41 -27.68
N ARG A 20 32.76 10.08 -27.52
CA ARG A 20 33.97 9.24 -27.25
C ARG A 20 33.53 8.02 -26.44
N VAL A 21 33.85 6.81 -26.92
CA VAL A 21 33.33 5.48 -26.52
C VAL A 21 32.99 5.39 -25.03
N ALA A 22 31.77 5.80 -24.69
CA ALA A 22 31.22 5.61 -23.36
C ALA A 22 30.61 4.21 -23.32
N THR A 23 30.91 3.42 -22.29
CA THR A 23 30.25 2.12 -22.13
C THR A 23 28.76 2.36 -21.88
N LEU A 24 27.98 2.24 -22.95
CA LEU A 24 26.53 2.31 -22.89
C LEU A 24 26.03 0.95 -22.38
N LEU A 25 25.32 0.98 -21.26
CA LEU A 25 24.62 -0.19 -20.74
C LEU A 25 23.51 -0.59 -21.69
N HIS A 26 23.28 -1.89 -21.86
CA HIS A 26 22.11 -2.34 -22.61
C HIS A 26 20.86 -1.96 -21.79
N PRO A 27 19.90 -1.19 -22.36
CA PRO A 27 18.73 -0.78 -21.62
C PRO A 27 17.91 -1.99 -21.19
N LEU A 28 17.40 -1.95 -19.96
CA LEU A 28 16.43 -2.94 -19.48
C LEU A 28 15.08 -2.72 -20.18
N PRO A 29 14.24 -3.77 -20.31
CA PRO A 29 12.83 -3.58 -20.61
C PRO A 29 12.17 -2.72 -19.52
N PRO A 30 11.00 -2.10 -19.81
CA PRO A 30 10.24 -1.39 -18.78
C PRO A 30 10.00 -2.26 -17.55
N LEU A 31 10.15 -1.69 -16.36
CA LEU A 31 9.92 -2.34 -15.07
C LEU A 31 8.97 -1.49 -14.20
N PRO A 32 8.20 -2.10 -13.27
CA PRO A 32 7.27 -1.37 -12.41
C PRO A 32 7.98 -0.70 -11.22
N LEU A 33 8.91 0.20 -11.55
CA LEU A 33 9.74 0.96 -10.61
C LEU A 33 9.42 2.45 -10.79
N ALA A 34 8.24 2.84 -10.29
CA ALA A 34 7.77 4.23 -10.32
C ALA A 34 7.68 4.75 -8.88
N GLY A 35 8.03 6.03 -8.71
CA GLY A 35 7.98 6.72 -7.42
C GLY A 35 7.09 7.95 -7.45
N ASP A 36 7.27 8.81 -6.45
CA ASP A 36 6.45 9.98 -6.13
C ASP A 36 7.23 11.27 -6.37
N ALA A 37 6.64 12.15 -7.18
CA ALA A 37 7.23 13.43 -7.54
C ALA A 37 7.36 14.40 -6.34
N ASP A 38 6.43 14.37 -5.39
CA ASP A 38 6.47 15.24 -4.22
C ASP A 38 7.60 14.81 -3.27
N ARG A 39 7.79 13.49 -3.09
CA ARG A 39 8.96 12.96 -2.36
C ARG A 39 10.26 13.31 -3.07
N ALA A 40 10.27 13.27 -4.40
CA ALA A 40 11.43 13.65 -5.20
C ALA A 40 11.82 15.12 -4.98
N GLU A 41 10.85 16.04 -4.99
CA GLU A 41 11.10 17.45 -4.70
C GLU A 41 11.58 17.67 -3.25
N ALA A 42 11.03 16.93 -2.28
CA ALA A 42 11.51 16.96 -0.90
C ALA A 42 12.98 16.51 -0.79
N ILE A 43 13.36 15.42 -1.46
CA ILE A 43 14.75 14.93 -1.49
C ILE A 43 15.70 15.99 -2.08
N LEU A 44 15.30 16.62 -3.18
CA LEU A 44 16.09 17.69 -3.80
C LEU A 44 16.23 18.91 -2.90
N THR A 45 15.16 19.25 -2.15
CA THR A 45 15.17 20.36 -1.19
C THR A 45 16.07 20.07 0.01
N GLU A 46 16.07 18.83 0.52
CA GLU A 46 16.96 18.40 1.60
C GLU A 46 18.44 18.34 1.17
N GLY A 47 18.72 18.22 -0.13
CA GLY A 47 20.08 18.18 -0.67
C GLY A 47 20.85 16.90 -0.37
N ARG A 48 20.19 15.85 0.15
CA ARG A 48 20.77 14.52 0.36
C ARG A 48 19.72 13.42 0.16
N PRO A 49 20.07 12.27 -0.43
CA PRO A 49 19.15 11.15 -0.50
C PRO A 49 18.90 10.56 0.91
N PRO A 50 17.73 9.98 1.16
CA PRO A 50 17.47 9.25 2.39
C PRO A 50 18.39 8.03 2.48
N ALA A 51 18.71 7.63 3.71
CA ALA A 51 19.53 6.46 4.00
C ALA A 51 18.76 5.16 3.71
N ASP A 52 18.54 4.86 2.44
CA ASP A 52 17.93 3.63 1.96
C ASP A 52 18.95 2.80 1.16
N PRO A 53 19.44 1.68 1.70
CA PRO A 53 20.41 0.83 1.01
C PRO A 53 19.85 0.13 -0.24
N ALA A 54 18.52 0.14 -0.45
CA ALA A 54 17.85 -0.44 -1.62
C ALA A 54 17.65 0.56 -2.76
N PHE A 55 17.88 1.86 -2.51
CA PHE A 55 17.68 2.97 -3.44
C PHE A 55 16.22 3.18 -3.90
N GLY A 56 15.26 3.05 -2.98
CA GLY A 56 13.86 3.43 -3.19
C GLY A 56 13.70 4.83 -3.78
N TRP A 57 14.48 5.78 -3.25
CA TRP A 57 14.50 7.19 -3.65
C TRP A 57 14.87 7.43 -5.13
N LEU A 58 15.50 6.46 -5.81
CA LEU A 58 15.79 6.60 -7.24
C LEU A 58 14.53 6.58 -8.08
N ASP A 59 13.51 5.81 -7.69
CA ASP A 59 12.25 5.78 -8.43
C ASP A 59 11.53 7.13 -8.34
N ASP A 60 11.60 7.78 -7.16
CA ASP A 60 11.02 9.11 -6.93
C ASP A 60 11.70 10.14 -7.86
N LEU A 61 13.04 10.22 -7.85
CA LEU A 61 13.78 11.16 -8.70
C LEU A 61 13.61 10.87 -10.19
N ALA A 62 13.53 9.59 -10.58
CA ALA A 62 13.29 9.20 -11.96
C ALA A 62 11.89 9.61 -12.45
N THR A 63 10.89 9.69 -11.56
CA THR A 63 9.55 10.21 -11.88
C THR A 63 9.59 11.68 -12.33
N LEU A 64 10.50 12.51 -11.80
CA LEU A 64 10.67 13.89 -12.28
C LEU A 64 11.23 13.94 -13.70
N GLY A 65 12.17 13.04 -14.02
CA GLY A 65 12.72 12.88 -15.37
C GLY A 65 13.49 14.09 -15.91
N ASP A 66 13.93 15.00 -15.05
CA ASP A 66 14.66 16.22 -15.42
C ASP A 66 16.18 16.13 -15.16
N GLU A 67 16.94 17.06 -15.74
CA GLU A 67 18.41 17.10 -15.63
C GLU A 67 18.91 17.39 -14.20
N ARG A 68 18.13 18.13 -13.41
CA ARG A 68 18.49 18.47 -12.02
C ARG A 68 18.46 17.20 -11.16
N ALA A 69 17.36 16.45 -11.22
CA ALA A 69 17.16 15.20 -10.52
C ALA A 69 18.18 14.14 -10.97
N GLY A 70 18.42 14.02 -12.28
CA GLY A 70 19.39 13.07 -12.83
C GLY A 70 20.82 13.32 -12.34
N ARG A 71 21.27 14.59 -12.38
CA ARG A 71 22.61 14.97 -11.87
C ARG A 71 22.75 14.74 -10.38
N PHE A 72 21.73 15.10 -9.59
CA PHE A 72 21.72 14.86 -8.14
C PHE A 72 21.82 13.36 -7.83
N ALA A 73 20.99 12.53 -8.47
CA ALA A 73 21.00 11.09 -8.28
C ALA A 73 22.34 10.45 -8.69
N ALA A 74 22.89 10.85 -9.83
CA ALA A 74 24.17 10.34 -10.31
C ALA A 74 25.32 10.70 -9.36
N ALA A 75 25.38 11.94 -8.86
CA ALA A 75 26.38 12.37 -7.88
C ALA A 75 26.28 11.57 -6.57
N ALA A 76 25.06 11.44 -6.02
CA ALA A 76 24.81 10.67 -4.81
C ALA A 76 25.23 9.20 -4.94
N LEU A 77 25.01 8.58 -6.10
CA LEU A 77 25.43 7.20 -6.36
C LEU A 77 26.94 7.05 -6.53
N THR A 78 27.61 8.04 -7.12
CA THR A 78 29.08 8.08 -7.22
C THR A 78 29.71 8.19 -5.84
N ASP A 79 29.21 9.09 -4.99
CA ASP A 79 29.67 9.25 -3.61
C ASP A 79 29.47 7.95 -2.81
N TRP A 80 28.28 7.34 -2.93
CA TRP A 80 27.99 6.06 -2.30
C TRP A 80 28.91 4.92 -2.80
N ALA A 81 29.27 4.92 -4.09
CA ALA A 81 30.09 3.87 -4.69
C ALA A 81 31.55 3.87 -4.20
N ALA A 82 32.02 5.01 -3.67
CA ALA A 82 33.36 5.14 -3.09
C ALA A 82 33.50 4.32 -1.80
N GLU A 83 32.51 4.39 -0.90
CA GLU A 83 32.51 3.69 0.39
C GLU A 83 31.20 2.91 0.64
N PRO A 84 30.97 1.79 -0.08
CA PRO A 84 29.73 1.07 0.06
C PRO A 84 29.67 0.31 1.40
N PRO A 85 28.51 0.28 2.08
CA PRO A 85 28.31 -0.49 3.31
C PRO A 85 28.37 -2.01 3.06
N ARG A 86 28.23 -2.82 4.11
CA ARG A 86 28.14 -4.28 4.03
C ARG A 86 26.98 -4.73 3.12
N TRP A 87 27.18 -5.85 2.43
CA TRP A 87 26.22 -6.37 1.44
C TRP A 87 25.41 -7.55 1.99
N SER A 88 24.10 -7.53 1.73
CA SER A 88 23.25 -8.72 1.74
C SER A 88 22.73 -9.00 0.33
N PRO A 89 22.41 -10.26 -0.04
CA PRO A 89 21.97 -10.56 -1.40
C PRO A 89 20.65 -9.87 -1.78
N GLY A 90 19.65 -9.87 -0.90
CA GLY A 90 18.35 -9.24 -1.19
C GLY A 90 18.48 -7.73 -1.43
N MET A 91 19.23 -7.05 -0.56
CA MET A 91 19.49 -5.62 -0.68
C MET A 91 20.27 -5.27 -1.94
N THR A 92 21.35 -6.01 -2.21
CA THR A 92 22.17 -5.82 -3.41
C THR A 92 21.37 -6.10 -4.68
N GLY A 93 20.43 -7.05 -4.63
CA GLY A 93 19.50 -7.35 -5.71
C GLY A 93 18.61 -6.17 -6.07
N TRP A 94 17.90 -5.61 -5.09
CA TRP A 94 17.09 -4.40 -5.29
C TRP A 94 17.91 -3.22 -5.80
N ARG A 95 19.08 -3.00 -5.20
CA ARG A 95 19.98 -1.92 -5.57
C ARG A 95 20.42 -2.00 -7.02
N LEU A 96 20.90 -3.16 -7.47
CA LEU A 96 21.29 -3.36 -8.87
C LEU A 96 20.10 -3.26 -9.82
N LEU A 97 18.95 -3.83 -9.46
CA LEU A 97 17.74 -3.76 -10.28
C LEU A 97 17.34 -2.30 -10.55
N ARG A 98 17.25 -1.47 -9.51
CA ARG A 98 16.89 -0.04 -9.63
C ARG A 98 17.95 0.78 -10.35
N TRP A 99 19.23 0.58 -10.01
CA TRP A 99 20.32 1.31 -10.65
C TRP A 99 20.33 1.05 -12.16
N LEU A 100 20.23 -0.22 -12.57
CA LEU A 100 20.26 -0.60 -13.98
C LEU A 100 18.96 -0.22 -14.71
N ALA A 101 17.81 -0.28 -14.05
CA ALA A 101 16.54 0.18 -14.63
C ALA A 101 16.56 1.67 -14.95
N HIS A 102 17.18 2.48 -14.08
CA HIS A 102 17.29 3.93 -14.24
C HIS A 102 18.61 4.37 -14.88
N ALA A 103 19.39 3.44 -15.44
CA ALA A 103 20.73 3.73 -15.97
C ALA A 103 20.73 4.83 -17.04
N GLN A 104 19.72 4.87 -17.91
CA GLN A 104 19.59 5.90 -18.94
C GLN A 104 19.30 7.30 -18.39
N PHE A 105 18.65 7.38 -17.23
CA PHE A 105 18.39 8.62 -16.51
C PHE A 105 19.63 9.09 -15.73
N LEU A 106 20.35 8.14 -15.14
CA LEU A 106 21.54 8.39 -14.32
C LEU A 106 22.79 8.70 -15.13
N HIS A 107 23.04 7.90 -16.16
CA HIS A 107 24.29 7.87 -16.92
C HIS A 107 24.02 8.07 -18.40
N PRO A 108 23.37 9.18 -18.78
CA PRO A 108 22.94 9.31 -20.15
C PRO A 108 24.21 9.38 -21.05
N ARG A 109 25.32 10.00 -20.60
CA ARG A 109 26.62 10.10 -21.33
C ARG A 109 27.49 8.85 -21.20
N GLY A 110 26.90 7.75 -20.73
CA GLY A 110 27.60 6.53 -20.35
C GLY A 110 28.14 6.57 -18.93
N VAL A 111 28.57 5.39 -18.47
CA VAL A 111 28.83 5.11 -17.05
C VAL A 111 30.28 5.43 -16.68
N PRO A 112 30.54 6.22 -15.62
CA PRO A 112 31.88 6.43 -15.09
C PRO A 112 32.59 5.13 -14.70
N ALA A 113 33.92 5.08 -14.78
CA ALA A 113 34.69 3.85 -14.57
C ALA A 113 34.55 3.30 -13.14
N GLU A 114 34.54 4.18 -12.14
CA GLU A 114 34.34 3.89 -10.73
C GLU A 114 32.94 3.32 -10.45
N VAL A 115 31.92 3.86 -11.14
CA VAL A 115 30.54 3.35 -11.07
C VAL A 115 30.45 1.99 -11.74
N MET A 116 31.05 1.82 -12.93
CA MET A 116 31.12 0.54 -13.62
C MET A 116 31.82 -0.53 -12.78
N ALA A 117 32.91 -0.17 -12.09
CA ALA A 117 33.59 -1.05 -11.16
C ALA A 117 32.67 -1.45 -9.99
N SER A 118 31.89 -0.51 -9.44
CA SER A 118 30.91 -0.81 -8.38
C SER A 118 29.82 -1.75 -8.85
N LEU A 119 29.18 -1.48 -9.99
CA LEU A 119 28.17 -2.35 -10.61
C LEU A 119 28.72 -3.77 -10.81
N SER A 120 29.94 -3.88 -11.36
CA SER A 120 30.62 -5.16 -11.61
C SER A 120 30.91 -5.94 -10.33
N ARG A 121 31.43 -5.29 -9.28
CA ARG A 121 31.70 -5.96 -7.99
C ARG A 121 30.42 -6.50 -7.36
N GLN A 122 29.32 -5.73 -7.42
CA GLN A 122 28.03 -6.14 -6.88
C GLN A 122 27.42 -7.31 -7.67
N ALA A 123 27.49 -7.26 -9.01
CA ALA A 123 27.02 -8.34 -9.87
C ALA A 123 27.79 -9.64 -9.60
N ALA A 124 29.12 -9.57 -9.49
CA ALA A 124 29.96 -10.71 -9.14
C ALA A 124 29.65 -11.27 -7.73
N TYR A 125 29.31 -10.41 -6.77
CA TYR A 125 28.83 -10.86 -5.47
C TYR A 125 27.51 -11.62 -5.56
N LEU A 126 26.51 -11.10 -6.29
CA LEU A 126 25.24 -11.80 -6.47
C LEU A 126 25.41 -13.13 -7.20
N ALA A 127 26.21 -13.17 -8.27
CA ALA A 127 26.51 -14.40 -9.00
C ALA A 127 26.99 -15.52 -8.07
N ARG A 128 27.79 -15.19 -7.05
CA ARG A 128 28.28 -16.14 -6.04
C ARG A 128 27.31 -16.41 -4.88
N ARG A 129 26.51 -15.44 -4.47
CA ARG A 129 25.81 -15.46 -3.17
C ARG A 129 24.29 -15.44 -3.23
N TRP A 130 23.66 -15.26 -4.40
CA TRP A 130 22.19 -15.12 -4.49
C TRP A 130 21.45 -16.34 -3.91
N ARG A 131 21.99 -17.56 -4.09
CA ARG A 131 21.40 -18.80 -3.57
C ARG A 131 21.47 -18.94 -2.05
N ALA A 132 22.34 -18.18 -1.38
CA ALA A 132 22.47 -18.20 0.09
C ALA A 132 21.37 -17.38 0.78
N ALA A 133 20.64 -16.52 0.06
CA ALA A 133 19.48 -15.83 0.59
C ALA A 133 18.25 -16.75 0.65
N HIS A 134 17.22 -16.33 1.36
CA HIS A 134 15.97 -17.08 1.53
C HIS A 134 14.76 -16.20 1.23
N GLY A 135 13.62 -16.83 0.96
CA GLY A 135 12.36 -16.14 0.72
C GLY A 135 12.45 -15.04 -0.35
N TRP A 136 11.87 -13.88 -0.08
CA TRP A 136 11.84 -12.76 -1.02
C TRP A 136 13.19 -12.11 -1.24
N ASP A 137 14.14 -12.21 -0.31
CA ASP A 137 15.51 -11.73 -0.51
C ASP A 137 16.23 -12.52 -1.62
N ARG A 138 15.95 -13.83 -1.73
CA ARG A 138 16.47 -14.65 -2.83
C ARG A 138 15.89 -14.22 -4.17
N ILE A 139 14.60 -13.89 -4.20
CA ILE A 139 13.91 -13.42 -5.41
C ILE A 139 14.44 -12.05 -5.83
N ALA A 140 14.66 -11.13 -4.89
CA ALA A 140 15.29 -9.84 -5.15
C ALA A 140 16.72 -9.99 -5.69
N ALA A 141 17.53 -10.85 -5.06
CA ALA A 141 18.88 -11.18 -5.52
C ALA A 141 18.90 -11.75 -6.94
N LEU A 142 17.95 -12.64 -7.26
CA LEU A 142 17.80 -13.19 -8.61
C LEU A 142 17.42 -12.11 -9.64
N ALA A 143 16.45 -11.26 -9.32
CA ALA A 143 16.03 -10.18 -10.21
C ALA A 143 17.17 -9.20 -10.51
N GLY A 144 17.93 -8.77 -9.49
CA GLY A 144 19.10 -7.92 -9.67
C GLY A 144 20.23 -8.59 -10.47
N LEU A 145 20.44 -9.89 -10.30
CA LEU A 145 21.43 -10.64 -11.09
C LEU A 145 21.00 -10.79 -12.56
N LEU A 146 19.71 -11.02 -12.83
CA LEU A 146 19.18 -11.04 -14.20
C LEU A 146 19.26 -9.67 -14.87
N ALA A 147 19.00 -8.59 -14.13
CA ALA A 147 19.19 -7.23 -14.61
C ALA A 147 20.66 -6.96 -14.96
N ALA A 148 21.59 -7.40 -14.11
CA ALA A 148 23.03 -7.33 -14.40
C ALA A 148 23.43 -8.17 -15.62
N ALA A 149 22.88 -9.38 -15.75
CA ALA A 149 23.15 -10.23 -16.91
C ALA A 149 22.65 -9.62 -18.23
N HIS A 150 21.51 -8.92 -18.18
CA HIS A 150 20.95 -8.22 -19.34
C HIS A 150 21.74 -6.96 -19.69
N ALA A 151 22.07 -6.13 -18.70
CA ALA A 151 22.64 -4.80 -18.92
C ALA A 151 24.18 -4.79 -19.05
N LEU A 152 24.87 -5.73 -18.38
CA LEU A 152 26.33 -5.76 -18.25
C LEU A 152 26.96 -6.91 -19.05
N ASP A 153 26.61 -8.15 -18.71
CA ASP A 153 27.27 -9.35 -19.26
C ASP A 153 26.35 -10.58 -19.20
N PRO A 154 25.92 -11.12 -20.36
CA PRO A 154 25.10 -12.33 -20.43
C PRO A 154 25.68 -13.55 -19.69
N ALA A 155 27.01 -13.63 -19.50
CA ALA A 155 27.65 -14.72 -18.77
C ALA A 155 27.26 -14.78 -17.28
N LEU A 156 26.70 -13.71 -16.73
CA LEU A 156 26.19 -13.65 -15.35
C LEU A 156 24.85 -14.38 -15.16
N HIS A 157 24.18 -14.81 -16.23
CA HIS A 157 22.84 -15.40 -16.15
C HIS A 157 22.84 -16.68 -15.29
N PRO A 158 22.02 -16.78 -14.23
CA PRO A 158 22.06 -17.89 -13.27
C PRO A 158 21.39 -19.19 -13.74
N GLY A 159 21.10 -19.33 -15.04
CA GLY A 159 20.20 -20.34 -15.61
C GLY A 159 18.70 -20.04 -15.43
N ARG A 160 17.84 -20.90 -16.01
CA ARG A 160 16.35 -20.76 -15.98
C ARG A 160 15.65 -21.66 -14.95
N THR A 161 16.40 -22.38 -14.13
CA THR A 161 15.82 -23.28 -13.12
C THR A 161 15.03 -22.47 -12.08
N PRO A 162 13.72 -22.74 -11.89
CA PRO A 162 12.90 -21.95 -11.00
C PRO A 162 13.31 -22.14 -9.53
N PRO A 163 13.56 -21.06 -8.77
CA PRO A 163 13.60 -21.17 -7.32
C PRO A 163 12.18 -21.41 -6.80
N ALA A 164 12.06 -22.12 -5.67
CA ALA A 164 10.80 -22.16 -4.94
C ALA A 164 10.39 -20.74 -4.55
N LEU A 165 9.20 -20.32 -4.98
CA LEU A 165 8.66 -19.01 -4.61
C LEU A 165 8.20 -19.03 -3.14
N PRO A 166 8.57 -18.01 -2.34
CA PRO A 166 8.03 -17.88 -0.99
C PRO A 166 6.51 -17.62 -0.98
N PRO A 167 5.83 -17.86 0.16
CA PRO A 167 4.48 -17.38 0.35
C PRO A 167 4.36 -15.87 0.10
N LEU A 168 3.21 -15.44 -0.42
CA LEU A 168 2.93 -14.01 -0.63
C LEU A 168 2.99 -13.27 0.71
N PRO A 169 3.65 -12.09 0.78
CA PRO A 169 3.67 -11.27 1.98
C PRO A 169 2.25 -10.86 2.37
N ARG A 170 1.98 -10.80 3.68
CA ARG A 170 0.69 -10.32 4.20
C ARG A 170 0.61 -8.80 4.27
N ASP A 171 1.77 -8.16 4.41
CA ASP A 171 1.87 -6.71 4.36
C ASP A 171 1.66 -6.22 2.91
N PRO A 172 0.70 -5.31 2.64
CA PRO A 172 0.41 -4.81 1.29
C PRO A 172 1.62 -4.12 0.63
N ALA A 173 2.48 -3.47 1.40
CA ALA A 173 3.69 -2.82 0.87
C ALA A 173 4.74 -3.85 0.43
N GLU A 174 5.01 -4.86 1.25
CA GLU A 174 5.81 -6.01 0.85
C GLU A 174 5.20 -6.77 -0.32
N LEU A 175 3.88 -6.94 -0.37
CA LEU A 175 3.19 -7.60 -1.49
C LEU A 175 3.33 -6.81 -2.80
N THR A 176 3.32 -5.48 -2.74
CA THR A 176 3.58 -4.62 -3.89
C THR A 176 5.02 -4.80 -4.39
N ARG A 177 6.00 -4.81 -3.47
CA ARG A 177 7.40 -5.10 -3.79
C ARG A 177 7.57 -6.50 -4.38
N ALA A 178 6.87 -7.49 -3.86
CA ALA A 178 6.83 -8.84 -4.38
C ALA A 178 6.28 -8.89 -5.82
N LEU A 179 5.16 -8.20 -6.10
CA LEU A 179 4.63 -8.11 -7.46
C LEU A 179 5.63 -7.45 -8.42
N ALA A 180 6.28 -6.36 -8.00
CA ALA A 180 7.30 -5.70 -8.81
C ALA A 180 8.47 -6.63 -9.17
N LEU A 181 8.96 -7.41 -8.21
CA LEU A 181 9.99 -8.43 -8.47
C LEU A 181 9.51 -9.53 -9.43
N LEU A 182 8.29 -10.03 -9.26
CA LEU A 182 7.75 -11.06 -10.15
C LEU A 182 7.60 -10.54 -11.58
N VAL A 183 7.09 -9.32 -11.76
CA VAL A 183 7.02 -8.67 -13.07
C VAL A 183 8.41 -8.46 -13.66
N ALA A 184 9.40 -8.07 -12.85
CA ALA A 184 10.78 -7.94 -13.30
C ALA A 184 11.39 -9.28 -13.75
N LEU A 185 11.17 -10.36 -12.99
CA LEU A 185 11.60 -11.69 -13.39
C LEU A 185 11.01 -12.10 -14.75
N ARG A 186 9.73 -11.84 -14.98
CA ARG A 186 9.09 -12.12 -16.27
C ARG A 186 9.70 -11.28 -17.41
N ALA A 187 9.86 -9.98 -17.20
CA ALA A 187 10.40 -9.06 -18.20
C ALA A 187 11.86 -9.41 -18.59
N LEU A 188 12.64 -9.90 -17.62
CA LEU A 188 14.04 -10.27 -17.80
C LEU A 188 14.24 -11.75 -18.18
N SER A 189 13.19 -12.42 -18.68
CA SER A 189 13.25 -13.83 -19.11
C SER A 189 13.73 -14.81 -18.02
N GLY A 190 13.39 -14.52 -16.77
CA GLY A 190 13.65 -15.37 -15.62
C GLY A 190 12.72 -16.58 -15.53
N PRO A 191 12.66 -17.23 -14.36
CA PRO A 191 11.76 -18.35 -14.11
C PRO A 191 10.27 -18.03 -14.36
N PRO A 192 9.43 -19.03 -14.69
CA PRO A 192 7.99 -18.82 -14.85
C PRO A 192 7.34 -18.36 -13.55
N VAL A 193 6.61 -17.25 -13.61
CA VAL A 193 6.03 -16.56 -12.44
C VAL A 193 4.60 -16.07 -12.64
N ASP A 194 3.96 -16.38 -13.78
CA ASP A 194 2.66 -15.81 -14.14
C ASP A 194 1.55 -16.14 -13.12
N GLU A 195 1.48 -17.38 -12.62
CA GLU A 195 0.50 -17.74 -11.58
C GLU A 195 0.71 -16.92 -10.29
N ALA A 196 1.98 -16.67 -9.91
CA ALA A 196 2.29 -15.85 -8.76
C ALA A 196 1.94 -14.38 -8.99
N ILE A 197 2.15 -13.86 -10.20
CA ILE A 197 1.73 -12.51 -10.62
C ILE A 197 0.21 -12.38 -10.50
N GLU A 198 -0.57 -13.35 -11.02
CA GLU A 198 -2.03 -13.34 -10.94
C GLU A 198 -2.53 -13.33 -9.50
N ARG A 199 -1.95 -14.19 -8.64
CA ARG A 199 -2.30 -14.26 -7.23
C ARG A 199 -1.95 -12.96 -6.49
N ALA A 200 -0.76 -12.39 -6.71
CA ALA A 200 -0.34 -11.15 -6.08
C ALA A 200 -1.19 -9.96 -6.54
N ALA A 201 -1.47 -9.85 -7.84
CA ALA A 201 -2.32 -8.79 -8.40
C ALA A 201 -3.76 -8.89 -7.89
N SER A 202 -4.35 -10.10 -7.86
CA SER A 202 -5.69 -10.33 -7.29
C SER A 202 -5.75 -9.96 -5.80
N ALA A 203 -4.71 -10.31 -5.03
CA ALA A 203 -4.60 -9.95 -3.62
C ALA A 203 -4.51 -8.43 -3.44
N LEU A 204 -3.63 -7.73 -4.16
CA LEU A 204 -3.51 -6.26 -4.08
C LEU A 204 -4.81 -5.55 -4.46
N ARG A 205 -5.51 -6.00 -5.52
CA ARG A 205 -6.83 -5.45 -5.89
C ARG A 205 -7.89 -5.65 -4.81
N THR A 206 -7.79 -6.74 -4.05
CA THR A 206 -8.67 -6.98 -2.91
C THR A 206 -8.38 -6.01 -1.77
N LEU A 207 -7.09 -5.77 -1.48
CA LEU A 207 -6.59 -4.90 -0.42
C LEU A 207 -6.69 -3.39 -0.74
N ARG A 208 -7.10 -3.04 -1.97
CA ARG A 208 -7.15 -1.66 -2.47
C ARG A 208 -8.55 -1.06 -2.36
N HIS A 209 -8.68 0.11 -1.74
CA HIS A 209 -9.93 0.89 -1.75
C HIS A 209 -10.21 1.52 -3.12
N MET A 210 -11.44 2.02 -3.31
CA MET A 210 -11.88 2.62 -4.57
C MET A 210 -11.16 3.94 -4.91
N ASP A 211 -10.57 4.59 -3.91
CA ASP A 211 -9.74 5.79 -4.07
C ASP A 211 -8.34 5.48 -4.62
N GLY A 212 -7.96 4.21 -4.63
CA GLY A 212 -6.68 3.72 -5.09
C GLY A 212 -5.65 3.45 -3.98
N ARG A 213 -5.96 3.70 -2.71
CA ARG A 213 -5.06 3.43 -1.58
C ARG A 213 -5.15 1.96 -1.16
N LEU A 214 -4.06 1.42 -0.64
CA LEU A 214 -4.08 0.12 0.05
C LEU A 214 -4.54 0.30 1.50
N THR A 215 -5.14 -0.75 2.04
CA THR A 215 -5.59 -0.78 3.43
C THR A 215 -4.45 -0.64 4.43
N GLY A 216 -4.68 0.14 5.48
CA GLY A 216 -3.77 0.27 6.62
C GLY A 216 -4.02 -0.78 7.72
N LEU A 217 -5.05 -1.63 7.58
CA LEU A 217 -5.47 -2.60 8.60
C LEU A 217 -4.39 -3.63 8.95
N THR A 218 -3.46 -3.90 8.04
CA THR A 218 -2.35 -4.83 8.28
C THR A 218 -1.20 -4.19 9.07
N GLY A 219 -1.27 -2.90 9.39
CA GLY A 219 -0.19 -2.15 10.05
C GLY A 219 1.02 -1.87 9.15
N GLY A 220 0.84 -2.02 7.84
CA GLY A 220 1.86 -1.72 6.83
C GLY A 220 2.12 -0.23 6.66
N ILE A 221 3.27 0.10 6.10
CA ILE A 221 3.55 1.46 5.66
C ILE A 221 2.66 1.76 4.45
N ALA A 222 2.19 3.00 4.33
CA ALA A 222 1.49 3.46 3.14
C ALA A 222 2.31 3.15 1.87
N VAL A 223 1.65 2.54 0.89
CA VAL A 223 2.27 2.24 -0.41
C VAL A 223 2.02 3.41 -1.34
N ASP A 224 3.05 3.74 -2.10
CA ASP A 224 2.98 4.74 -3.13
C ASP A 224 2.00 4.34 -4.25
N PRO A 225 0.91 5.08 -4.49
CA PRO A 225 -0.08 4.73 -5.51
C PRO A 225 0.51 4.56 -6.92
N PRO A 226 1.42 5.44 -7.42
CA PRO A 226 2.05 5.28 -8.73
C PRO A 226 2.80 3.97 -8.91
N GLY A 227 3.64 3.57 -7.94
CA GLY A 227 4.38 2.31 -7.99
C GLY A 227 3.46 1.08 -8.01
N LEU A 228 2.39 1.11 -7.20
CA LEU A 228 1.36 0.07 -7.21
C LEU A 228 0.61 0.00 -8.55
N ASP A 229 0.22 1.15 -9.10
CA ASP A 229 -0.48 1.25 -10.38
C ASP A 229 0.38 0.72 -11.53
N ALA A 230 1.64 1.13 -11.60
CA ALA A 230 2.61 0.61 -12.56
C ALA A 230 2.75 -0.92 -12.44
N ALA A 231 2.90 -1.44 -11.22
CA ALA A 231 2.98 -2.89 -10.99
C ALA A 231 1.72 -3.64 -11.44
N LEU A 232 0.53 -3.13 -11.14
CA LEU A 232 -0.74 -3.77 -11.53
C LEU A 232 -1.01 -3.70 -13.03
N VAL A 233 -0.62 -2.61 -13.69
CA VAL A 233 -0.71 -2.47 -15.15
C VAL A 233 0.26 -3.45 -15.83
N MET A 234 1.53 -3.44 -15.41
CA MET A 234 2.57 -4.29 -15.99
C MET A 234 2.44 -5.76 -15.60
N ALA A 235 1.67 -6.08 -14.56
CA ALA A 235 1.24 -7.45 -14.26
C ALA A 235 0.47 -8.06 -15.44
N GLY A 236 -0.21 -7.25 -16.27
CA GLY A 236 -0.83 -7.70 -17.51
C GLY A 236 -1.99 -8.68 -17.31
N THR A 237 -2.54 -8.76 -16.09
CA THR A 237 -3.59 -9.70 -15.70
C THR A 237 -4.86 -8.96 -15.30
N ARG A 238 -6.02 -9.52 -15.71
CA ARG A 238 -7.36 -9.06 -15.32
C ARG A 238 -7.91 -9.79 -14.11
N ALA A 239 -7.07 -10.48 -13.33
CA ALA A 239 -7.49 -11.23 -12.15
C ALA A 239 -8.33 -10.34 -11.21
N ALA A 240 -9.58 -10.78 -10.98
CA ALA A 240 -10.56 -10.04 -10.20
C ALA A 240 -10.16 -9.98 -8.71
N PRO A 241 -10.58 -8.93 -7.97
CA PRO A 241 -10.50 -8.94 -6.52
C PRO A 241 -11.32 -10.10 -5.96
N ARG A 242 -10.88 -10.66 -4.84
CA ARG A 242 -11.57 -11.73 -4.13
C ARG A 242 -12.45 -11.12 -3.03
N PRO A 243 -13.50 -11.82 -2.58
CA PRO A 243 -14.24 -11.40 -1.38
C PRO A 243 -13.37 -11.42 -0.11
N GLU A 244 -12.27 -12.17 -0.14
CA GLU A 244 -11.36 -12.32 0.99
C GLU A 244 -9.93 -12.58 0.53
N VAL A 245 -8.98 -11.98 1.24
CA VAL A 245 -7.57 -12.33 1.13
C VAL A 245 -6.87 -12.11 2.47
N MET A 246 -5.97 -13.01 2.86
CA MET A 246 -5.06 -12.82 4.02
C MET A 246 -5.76 -12.50 5.36
N GLY A 247 -6.99 -12.96 5.56
CA GLY A 247 -7.76 -12.67 6.77
C GLY A 247 -8.47 -11.31 6.73
N LEU A 248 -8.53 -10.65 5.58
CA LEU A 248 -9.29 -9.43 5.33
C LEU A 248 -10.47 -9.75 4.40
N ALA A 249 -11.67 -9.29 4.77
CA ALA A 249 -12.85 -9.34 3.93
C ALA A 249 -13.06 -8.02 3.19
N ARG A 250 -13.63 -8.10 1.98
CA ARG A 250 -13.96 -6.96 1.15
C ARG A 250 -15.45 -6.94 0.82
N LEU A 251 -16.10 -5.81 1.12
CA LEU A 251 -17.47 -5.50 0.67
C LEU A 251 -17.44 -4.23 -0.18
N VAL A 252 -18.05 -4.26 -1.37
CA VAL A 252 -18.13 -3.11 -2.29
C VAL A 252 -19.54 -2.98 -2.83
N ARG A 253 -20.12 -1.79 -2.73
CA ARG A 253 -21.44 -1.45 -3.28
C ARG A 253 -21.48 -0.02 -3.75
N GLY A 254 -22.01 0.23 -4.94
CA GLY A 254 -21.98 1.55 -5.57
C GLY A 254 -20.57 2.14 -5.55
N ARG A 255 -20.41 3.25 -4.80
CA ARG A 255 -19.11 3.93 -4.62
C ARG A 255 -18.44 3.57 -3.29
N ALA A 256 -19.07 2.79 -2.41
CA ALA A 256 -18.48 2.39 -1.14
C ALA A 256 -17.57 1.17 -1.29
N SER A 257 -16.44 1.22 -0.60
CA SER A 257 -15.59 0.06 -0.31
C SER A 257 -15.31 -0.02 1.18
N LEU A 258 -15.58 -1.20 1.73
CA LEU A 258 -15.37 -1.55 3.13
C LEU A 258 -14.37 -2.72 3.17
N LEU A 259 -13.27 -2.52 3.87
CA LEU A 259 -12.28 -3.56 4.16
C LEU A 259 -12.34 -3.86 5.65
N ILE A 260 -12.32 -5.15 5.99
CA ILE A 260 -12.58 -5.64 7.35
C ILE A 260 -11.51 -6.65 7.71
N ASP A 261 -10.73 -6.37 8.75
CA ASP A 261 -9.87 -7.34 9.41
C ASP A 261 -10.76 -8.39 10.08
N MET A 262 -10.63 -9.65 9.69
CA MET A 262 -11.39 -10.74 10.28
C MET A 262 -10.71 -11.28 11.54
N THR A 263 -9.60 -10.70 11.96
CA THR A 263 -9.00 -10.96 13.27
C THR A 263 -9.55 -9.98 14.30
N ALA A 264 -9.77 -10.46 15.53
CA ALA A 264 -10.22 -9.61 16.62
C ALA A 264 -9.24 -8.43 16.81
N PRO A 265 -9.72 -7.19 16.94
CA PRO A 265 -11.08 -6.76 17.29
C PRO A 265 -12.02 -6.44 16.11
N PHE A 266 -11.79 -7.01 14.93
CA PHE A 266 -12.59 -6.82 13.71
C PHE A 266 -12.58 -5.39 13.18
N ALA A 267 -11.37 -4.82 13.11
CA ALA A 267 -11.16 -3.46 12.63
C ALA A 267 -11.61 -3.31 11.17
N PHE A 268 -12.05 -2.12 10.78
CA PHE A 268 -12.43 -1.86 9.39
C PHE A 268 -11.99 -0.48 8.92
N GLU A 269 -11.98 -0.32 7.60
CA GLU A 269 -11.80 0.94 6.89
C GLU A 269 -12.95 1.15 5.90
N LEU A 270 -13.40 2.38 5.77
CA LEU A 270 -14.52 2.76 4.91
C LEU A 270 -14.11 3.91 3.99
N THR A 271 -14.29 3.70 2.69
CA THR A 271 -14.07 4.71 1.66
C THR A 271 -15.31 4.81 0.77
N PHE A 272 -15.75 6.03 0.45
CA PHE A 272 -16.81 6.30 -0.51
C PHE A 272 -16.30 7.14 -1.69
N GLY A 273 -16.33 6.58 -2.90
CA GLY A 273 -15.75 7.19 -4.08
C GLY A 273 -14.24 7.34 -3.92
N ARG A 274 -13.77 8.58 -3.94
CA ARG A 274 -12.36 8.94 -3.73
C ARG A 274 -12.11 9.55 -2.34
N THR A 275 -13.09 9.43 -1.45
CA THR A 275 -13.09 10.06 -0.13
C THR A 275 -13.01 8.98 0.94
N PRO A 276 -11.84 8.78 1.59
CA PRO A 276 -11.74 7.94 2.76
C PRO A 276 -12.54 8.57 3.90
N LEU A 277 -13.34 7.76 4.59
CA LEU A 277 -14.13 8.20 5.73
C LEU A 277 -13.50 7.73 7.03
N VAL A 278 -13.26 6.42 7.12
CA VAL A 278 -12.68 5.76 8.28
C VAL A 278 -11.40 5.06 7.85
N ILE A 279 -10.29 5.37 8.51
CA ILE A 279 -8.95 4.87 8.16
C ILE A 279 -8.31 4.10 9.33
N ALA A 280 -7.33 3.26 9.02
CA ALA A 280 -6.42 2.72 10.01
C ALA A 280 -5.00 3.25 9.76
N GLU A 281 -4.47 4.02 10.71
CA GLU A 281 -3.15 4.63 10.60
C GLU A 281 -2.55 4.85 12.00
N GLY A 282 -1.23 4.74 12.14
CA GLY A 282 -0.55 5.01 13.42
C GLY A 282 -1.02 4.15 14.60
N GLY A 283 -1.59 2.96 14.33
CA GLY A 283 -2.20 2.08 15.33
C GLY A 283 -3.65 2.45 15.73
N ALA A 284 -4.14 3.62 15.32
CA ALA A 284 -5.55 3.99 15.43
C ALA A 284 -6.36 3.18 14.39
N ARG A 285 -7.51 2.65 14.80
CA ARG A 285 -8.36 1.81 13.93
C ARG A 285 -9.79 1.78 14.41
N ALA A 286 -10.72 1.48 13.49
CA ALA A 286 -12.13 1.37 13.80
C ALA A 286 -12.47 0.08 14.56
N ALA A 287 -12.22 0.08 15.86
CA ALA A 287 -12.19 -1.14 16.67
C ALA A 287 -12.67 -0.88 18.09
N LEU A 288 -13.08 -1.98 18.74
CA LEU A 288 -13.40 -1.98 20.14
C LEU A 288 -12.15 -2.25 20.99
N HIS A 289 -11.98 -1.45 22.04
CA HIS A 289 -10.86 -1.49 22.97
C HIS A 289 -11.38 -1.69 24.40
N LEU A 290 -10.61 -2.43 25.20
CA LEU A 290 -10.85 -2.62 26.63
C LEU A 290 -9.64 -2.11 27.43
N PRO A 291 -9.82 -1.65 28.69
CA PRO A 291 -8.73 -1.24 29.55
C PRO A 291 -7.96 -2.49 30.00
N GLY A 292 -6.64 -2.50 29.80
CA GLY A 292 -5.75 -3.59 30.21
C GLY A 292 -5.13 -4.37 29.03
N ARG A 293 -4.25 -5.35 29.33
CA ARG A 293 -3.57 -6.15 28.30
C ARG A 293 -4.57 -7.02 27.52
N THR A 294 -4.71 -6.75 26.22
CA THR A 294 -5.35 -7.66 25.26
C THR A 294 -4.63 -9.01 25.31
N LEU A 295 -5.27 -10.04 25.88
CA LEU A 295 -4.78 -11.40 25.71
C LEU A 295 -4.95 -11.74 24.23
N ARG A 296 -3.84 -12.13 23.60
CA ARG A 296 -3.65 -12.66 22.24
C ARG A 296 -4.89 -12.68 21.33
N ALA A 297 -4.74 -12.12 20.13
CA ALA A 297 -5.61 -12.24 18.96
C ALA A 297 -6.59 -13.41 19.07
N ALA A 298 -7.78 -13.12 19.59
CA ALA A 298 -8.84 -14.09 19.66
C ALA A 298 -9.16 -14.47 18.21
N ARG A 299 -9.02 -15.75 17.86
CA ARG A 299 -9.56 -16.21 16.57
C ARG A 299 -11.05 -15.87 16.56
N ALA A 300 -11.53 -15.31 15.47
CA ALA A 300 -12.96 -15.19 15.24
C ALA A 300 -13.59 -16.56 15.45
N GLY A 301 -14.58 -16.65 16.34
CA GLY A 301 -15.29 -17.88 16.64
C GLY A 301 -16.24 -18.25 15.49
N ALA A 302 -17.20 -17.36 15.20
CA ALA A 302 -18.12 -17.49 14.08
C ALA A 302 -17.98 -16.27 13.18
N ILE A 303 -17.77 -16.50 11.88
CA ILE A 303 -17.81 -15.47 10.84
C ILE A 303 -18.93 -15.85 9.87
N SER A 304 -19.94 -15.01 9.73
CA SER A 304 -20.95 -15.10 8.67
C SER A 304 -20.81 -13.91 7.73
N ARG A 305 -20.87 -14.19 6.42
CA ARG A 305 -20.70 -13.16 5.38
C ARG A 305 -21.75 -13.34 4.30
N GLY A 306 -22.51 -12.28 4.09
CA GLY A 306 -23.30 -12.09 2.88
C GLY A 306 -22.61 -11.14 1.92
N PRO A 307 -23.19 -10.89 0.74
CA PRO A 307 -22.66 -9.94 -0.23
C PRO A 307 -22.49 -8.51 0.31
N MET A 308 -23.16 -8.19 1.43
CA MET A 308 -23.30 -6.87 2.03
C MET A 308 -23.23 -6.87 3.55
N THR A 309 -23.08 -8.04 4.16
CA THR A 309 -23.12 -8.21 5.60
C THR A 309 -21.90 -8.96 6.09
N PHE A 310 -21.42 -8.58 7.26
CA PHE A 310 -20.35 -9.25 7.97
C PHE A 310 -20.73 -9.35 9.43
N THR A 311 -20.72 -10.55 9.98
CA THR A 311 -20.86 -10.76 11.42
C THR A 311 -19.71 -11.61 11.90
N ALA A 312 -18.98 -11.13 12.90
CA ALA A 312 -17.91 -11.88 13.54
C ALA A 312 -17.95 -11.73 15.05
N GLY A 313 -17.66 -12.81 15.77
CA GLY A 313 -17.57 -12.77 17.23
C GLY A 313 -16.30 -13.43 17.76
N HIS A 314 -15.83 -13.00 18.93
CA HIS A 314 -14.72 -13.62 19.64
C HIS A 314 -14.92 -13.57 21.16
N ASP A 315 -14.24 -14.46 21.89
CA ASP A 315 -14.29 -14.56 23.35
C ASP A 315 -12.91 -14.47 24.02
N GLY A 316 -11.86 -14.13 23.26
CA GLY A 316 -10.49 -14.07 23.77
C GLY A 316 -10.19 -12.89 24.70
N TRP A 317 -11.13 -11.96 24.89
CA TRP A 317 -11.10 -11.14 26.10
C TRP A 317 -11.53 -12.00 27.27
N ARG A 318 -10.60 -12.24 28.21
CA ARG A 318 -10.72 -13.18 29.36
C ARG A 318 -12.10 -13.18 30.05
N ARG A 319 -12.84 -12.08 29.96
CA ARG A 319 -14.07 -11.81 30.68
C ARG A 319 -15.20 -11.28 29.80
N LEU A 320 -15.04 -11.14 28.49
CA LEU A 320 -16.04 -10.51 27.61
C LEU A 320 -16.12 -11.26 26.27
N ARG A 321 -17.33 -11.63 25.84
CA ARG A 321 -17.58 -12.02 24.45
C ARG A 321 -18.00 -10.78 23.68
N HIS A 322 -17.40 -10.58 22.51
CA HIS A 322 -17.69 -9.48 21.61
C HIS A 322 -18.15 -10.02 20.27
N THR A 323 -19.27 -9.50 19.77
CA THR A 323 -19.76 -9.77 18.43
C THR A 323 -19.98 -8.46 17.71
N ARG A 324 -19.38 -8.31 16.53
CA ARG A 324 -19.60 -7.18 15.63
C ARG A 324 -20.42 -7.63 14.43
N SER A 325 -21.44 -6.86 14.09
CA SER A 325 -22.18 -6.98 12.83
C SER A 325 -22.06 -5.69 12.05
N LEU A 326 -21.80 -5.79 10.75
CA LEU A 326 -21.70 -4.70 9.78
C LEU A 326 -22.62 -5.00 8.62
N ALA A 327 -23.40 -4.01 8.17
CA ALA A 327 -24.28 -4.11 7.01
C ALA A 327 -24.12 -2.86 6.13
N LEU A 328 -23.72 -3.06 4.88
CA LEU A 328 -23.61 -2.03 3.86
C LEU A 328 -24.87 -2.05 2.99
N SER A 329 -25.51 -0.92 2.73
CA SER A 329 -26.69 -0.83 1.86
C SER A 329 -26.36 -1.13 0.39
N ASP A 330 -27.38 -1.48 -0.41
CA ASP A 330 -27.22 -1.86 -1.82
C ASP A 330 -26.59 -0.76 -2.67
N ASP A 331 -26.93 0.49 -2.37
CA ASP A 331 -26.38 1.69 -3.01
C ASP A 331 -25.03 2.14 -2.43
N GLY A 332 -24.58 1.48 -1.34
CA GLY A 332 -23.36 1.81 -0.61
C GLY A 332 -23.42 3.13 0.17
N ARG A 333 -24.60 3.74 0.36
CA ARG A 333 -24.74 5.03 1.04
C ARG A 333 -24.98 4.93 2.55
N VAL A 334 -25.16 3.73 3.08
CA VAL A 334 -25.36 3.48 4.51
C VAL A 334 -24.49 2.30 4.95
N LEU A 335 -23.65 2.53 5.95
CA LEU A 335 -23.02 1.47 6.73
C LEU A 335 -23.62 1.47 8.13
N GLN A 336 -24.33 0.41 8.47
CA GLN A 336 -24.82 0.15 9.82
C GLN A 336 -23.87 -0.80 10.53
N GLY A 337 -23.62 -0.54 11.81
CA GLY A 337 -22.82 -1.40 12.65
C GLY A 337 -23.44 -1.59 14.02
N SER A 338 -23.20 -2.77 14.58
CA SER A 338 -23.64 -3.14 15.92
C SER A 338 -22.55 -3.94 16.62
N ASP A 339 -22.12 -3.46 17.78
CA ASP A 339 -21.15 -4.14 18.65
C ASP A 339 -21.88 -4.63 19.92
N ARG A 340 -22.01 -5.95 20.04
CA ARG A 340 -22.64 -6.63 21.18
C ARG A 340 -21.59 -7.19 22.13
N LEU A 341 -21.70 -6.79 23.39
CA LEU A 341 -20.79 -7.12 24.48
C LEU A 341 -21.50 -7.95 25.53
N GLU A 342 -21.03 -9.17 25.72
CA GLU A 342 -21.60 -10.14 26.65
C GLU A 342 -20.61 -10.39 27.79
N PRO A 343 -20.78 -9.72 28.94
CA PRO A 343 -19.86 -9.86 30.06
C PRO A 343 -19.98 -11.24 30.70
N ARG A 344 -18.84 -11.87 30.95
CA ARG A 344 -18.71 -12.99 31.88
C ARG A 344 -18.63 -12.40 33.29
N ARG A 345 -19.12 -13.09 34.32
CA ARG A 345 -19.24 -12.58 35.73
C ARG A 345 -18.03 -11.82 36.30
N ARG A 346 -16.81 -12.02 35.76
CA ARG A 346 -15.58 -11.33 36.16
C ARG A 346 -15.30 -9.98 35.45
N ALA A 347 -16.01 -9.60 34.38
CA ALA A 347 -15.75 -8.37 33.58
C ALA A 347 -16.39 -7.09 34.10
N ALA A 348 -17.35 -7.18 35.04
CA ALA A 348 -18.12 -6.03 35.49
C ALA A 348 -17.22 -4.93 36.08
N GLY A 349 -17.40 -3.69 35.64
CA GLY A 349 -16.71 -2.49 36.16
C GLY A 349 -15.64 -1.87 35.26
N ALA A 350 -15.43 -2.35 34.02
CA ALA A 350 -14.52 -1.74 33.05
C ALA A 350 -15.27 -0.96 31.96
N ASP A 351 -14.64 0.01 31.29
CA ASP A 351 -15.22 0.73 30.16
C ASP A 351 -14.82 0.11 28.83
N ALA A 352 -15.79 -0.25 27.99
CA ALA A 352 -15.55 -0.53 26.58
C ALA A 352 -15.47 0.78 25.80
N VAL A 353 -14.47 0.90 24.92
CA VAL A 353 -14.26 2.09 24.09
C VAL A 353 -14.24 1.66 22.63
N LEU A 354 -15.23 2.08 21.86
CA LEU A 354 -15.27 1.89 20.41
C LEU A 354 -14.81 3.18 19.74
N THR A 355 -13.82 3.08 18.86
CA THR A 355 -13.24 4.23 18.17
C THR A 355 -13.47 4.17 16.67
N PHE A 356 -13.55 5.32 16.00
CA PHE A 356 -13.57 5.46 14.54
C PHE A 356 -12.64 6.61 14.12
N PRO A 357 -11.39 6.31 13.72
CA PRO A 357 -10.47 7.33 13.23
C PRO A 357 -10.93 7.83 11.86
N LEU A 358 -11.07 9.14 11.73
CA LEU A 358 -11.50 9.79 10.49
C LEU A 358 -10.29 10.17 9.64
N HIS A 359 -10.49 10.21 8.33
CA HIS A 359 -9.44 10.71 7.44
C HIS A 359 -9.16 12.21 7.72
N PRO A 360 -7.89 12.66 7.80
CA PRO A 360 -7.54 14.03 8.20
C PRO A 360 -8.12 15.14 7.32
N ALA A 361 -8.43 14.83 6.05
CA ALA A 361 -9.04 15.79 5.14
C ALA A 361 -10.54 16.03 5.41
N LEU A 362 -11.20 15.22 6.26
CA LEU A 362 -12.59 15.43 6.62
C LEU A 362 -12.72 16.53 7.67
N ARG A 363 -13.60 17.50 7.44
CA ARG A 363 -14.09 18.39 8.49
C ARG A 363 -15.20 17.68 9.25
N ALA A 364 -15.00 17.44 10.54
CA ALA A 364 -15.97 16.77 11.40
C ALA A 364 -16.55 17.75 12.44
N GLU A 365 -17.86 17.77 12.60
CA GLU A 365 -18.55 18.67 13.54
C GLU A 365 -19.74 17.96 14.21
N THR A 366 -19.92 18.20 15.51
CA THR A 366 -21.10 17.70 16.23
C THR A 366 -22.30 18.57 15.91
N GLY A 367 -23.34 17.98 15.32
CA GLY A 367 -24.61 18.60 15.02
C GLY A 367 -25.52 18.74 16.24
N PRO A 368 -26.60 19.53 16.13
CA PRO A 368 -27.51 19.83 17.24
C PRO A 368 -28.29 18.61 17.74
N ASP A 369 -28.45 17.57 16.92
CA ASP A 369 -29.11 16.32 17.28
C ASP A 369 -28.14 15.26 17.84
N GLY A 370 -26.89 15.66 18.13
CA GLY A 370 -25.84 14.77 18.64
C GLY A 370 -25.19 13.87 17.57
N SER A 371 -25.64 13.95 16.31
CA SER A 371 -24.94 13.29 15.20
C SER A 371 -23.67 14.05 14.82
N ILE A 372 -22.69 13.38 14.21
CA ILE A 372 -21.45 14.00 13.76
C ILE A 372 -21.50 14.13 12.24
N LEU A 373 -21.50 15.36 11.74
CA LEU A 373 -21.41 15.68 10.32
C LEU A 373 -19.96 15.58 9.85
N LEU A 374 -19.73 14.87 8.77
CA LEU A 374 -18.44 14.62 8.13
C LEU A 374 -18.46 15.23 6.73
N THR A 375 -17.82 16.38 6.58
CA THR A 375 -17.78 17.12 5.31
C THR A 375 -16.44 16.89 4.63
N PRO A 376 -16.41 16.18 3.50
CA PRO A 376 -15.17 16.02 2.74
C PRO A 376 -14.81 17.29 1.97
N PRO A 377 -13.54 17.44 1.53
CA PRO A 377 -13.14 18.56 0.69
C PRO A 377 -13.87 18.57 -0.66
N THR A 378 -14.22 17.37 -1.16
CA THR A 378 -14.99 17.17 -2.37
C THR A 378 -15.99 16.03 -2.19
N GLY A 379 -17.14 16.14 -2.84
CA GLY A 379 -18.20 15.13 -2.79
C GLY A 379 -19.24 15.40 -1.70
N MET A 380 -20.00 14.35 -1.39
CA MET A 380 -21.19 14.42 -0.55
C MET A 380 -20.83 14.32 0.94
N PRO A 381 -21.45 15.13 1.82
CA PRO A 381 -21.25 15.01 3.25
C PRO A 381 -21.86 13.71 3.80
N TRP A 382 -21.28 13.21 4.86
CA TRP A 382 -21.72 12.02 5.59
C TRP A 382 -22.13 12.38 7.00
N ARG A 383 -22.94 11.54 7.61
CA ARG A 383 -23.35 11.67 8.99
C ARG A 383 -23.06 10.38 9.74
N PHE A 384 -22.38 10.51 10.87
CA PHE A 384 -22.26 9.45 11.86
C PHE A 384 -23.29 9.66 12.96
N ALA A 385 -24.00 8.60 13.35
CA ALA A 385 -24.96 8.64 14.45
C ALA A 385 -24.82 7.40 15.34
N ALA A 386 -24.74 7.63 16.65
CA ALA A 386 -24.75 6.62 17.69
C ALA A 386 -25.08 7.27 19.04
N GLU A 387 -25.69 6.52 19.96
CA GLU A 387 -25.96 7.01 21.32
C GLU A 387 -24.63 7.29 22.06
N GLY A 388 -24.47 8.52 22.57
CA GLY A 388 -23.29 8.90 23.35
C GLY A 388 -22.01 9.09 22.53
N ALA A 389 -22.12 9.33 21.22
CA ALA A 389 -21.00 9.65 20.35
C ALA A 389 -20.31 10.96 20.76
N VAL A 390 -18.99 10.93 20.86
CA VAL A 390 -18.16 12.11 21.11
C VAL A 390 -17.12 12.24 20.01
N LEU A 391 -17.02 13.42 19.41
CA LEU A 391 -15.95 13.78 18.48
C LEU A 391 -14.76 14.36 19.26
N HIS A 392 -13.59 13.75 19.13
CA HIS A 392 -12.34 14.29 19.66
C HIS A 392 -11.65 15.24 18.65
N PRO A 393 -10.86 16.21 19.13
CA PRO A 393 -10.12 17.16 18.28
C PRO A 393 -9.20 16.50 17.25
N ASP A 394 -8.66 15.32 17.56
CA ASP A 394 -7.72 14.60 16.68
C ASP A 394 -8.41 13.84 15.53
N GLY A 395 -9.67 14.18 15.21
CA GLY A 395 -10.43 13.51 14.15
C GLY A 395 -10.85 12.09 14.51
N LEU A 396 -11.16 11.84 15.79
CA LEU A 396 -11.52 10.52 16.30
C LEU A 396 -12.94 10.54 16.89
N ILE A 397 -13.83 9.68 16.39
CA ILE A 397 -15.13 9.46 17.02
C ILE A 397 -14.99 8.37 18.09
N VAL A 398 -15.53 8.59 19.28
CA VAL A 398 -15.45 7.68 20.41
C VAL A 398 -16.84 7.40 20.98
N LEU A 399 -17.12 6.12 21.20
CA LEU A 399 -18.25 5.63 21.99
C LEU A 399 -17.70 4.93 23.23
N ARG A 400 -18.10 5.40 24.41
CA ARG A 400 -17.70 4.81 25.68
C ARG A 400 -18.90 4.18 26.36
N ARG A 401 -18.72 2.96 26.86
CA ARG A 401 -19.79 2.24 27.54
C ARG A 401 -19.26 1.45 28.74
N ALA A 402 -19.85 1.71 29.90
CA ALA A 402 -19.55 0.95 31.10
C ALA A 402 -20.05 -0.51 30.94
N ILE A 403 -19.16 -1.46 31.21
CA ILE A 403 -19.48 -2.89 31.17
C ILE A 403 -20.05 -3.29 32.54
N GLY A 404 -21.37 -3.51 32.54
CA GLY A 404 -22.09 -4.03 33.70
C GLY A 404 -22.11 -5.56 33.77
N ARG A 405 -23.12 -6.11 34.44
CA ARG A 405 -23.40 -7.56 34.47
C ARG A 405 -24.31 -8.03 33.33
N GLN A 406 -25.00 -7.09 32.68
CA GLN A 406 -25.91 -7.37 31.58
C GLN A 406 -25.22 -7.19 30.24
N PRO A 407 -25.65 -7.92 29.19
CA PRO A 407 -25.24 -7.64 27.83
C PRO A 407 -25.50 -6.19 27.45
N VAL A 408 -24.61 -5.64 26.62
CA VAL A 408 -24.74 -4.29 26.09
C VAL A 408 -24.63 -4.33 24.58
N GLN A 409 -25.42 -3.51 23.89
CA GLN A 409 -25.39 -3.34 22.46
C GLN A 409 -25.09 -1.88 22.14
N LEU A 410 -24.17 -1.65 21.20
CA LEU A 410 -23.78 -0.34 20.70
C LEU A 410 -24.09 -0.30 19.21
N ASP A 411 -25.18 0.38 18.86
CA ASP A 411 -25.58 0.55 17.46
C ASP A 411 -25.10 1.90 16.94
N TRP A 412 -24.55 1.90 15.73
CA TRP A 412 -24.01 3.07 15.08
C TRP A 412 -24.25 3.04 13.58
N THR A 413 -24.24 4.19 12.93
CA THR A 413 -24.49 4.31 11.49
C THR A 413 -23.67 5.41 10.86
N PHE A 414 -23.00 5.10 9.75
CA PHE A 414 -22.54 6.10 8.77
C PHE A 414 -23.56 6.16 7.64
N ARG A 415 -24.04 7.36 7.32
CA ARG A 415 -25.01 7.58 6.25
C ARG A 415 -24.60 8.79 5.40
N ALA A 416 -24.56 8.63 4.09
CA ALA A 416 -24.41 9.75 3.18
C ALA A 416 -25.63 10.67 3.31
N ALA A 417 -25.42 11.97 3.47
CA ALA A 417 -26.51 12.92 3.48
C ALA A 417 -27.23 12.92 2.12
N PRO A 418 -28.54 13.18 2.04
CA PRO A 418 -29.20 13.35 0.76
C PRO A 418 -28.52 14.46 -0.03
N ASP A 419 -28.34 14.27 -1.35
CA ASP A 419 -27.88 15.35 -2.24
C ASP A 419 -28.90 16.50 -2.14
N THR A 420 -28.51 17.63 -1.55
CA THR A 420 -29.33 18.85 -1.54
C THR A 420 -29.40 19.51 -2.93
N THR A 421 -28.82 18.90 -3.96
CA THR A 421 -28.74 19.39 -5.34
C THR A 421 -29.76 18.77 -6.30
N SER A 422 -30.72 17.96 -5.81
CA SER A 422 -31.92 17.70 -6.61
C SER A 422 -32.91 18.84 -6.37
N PRO A 423 -33.26 19.66 -7.39
CA PRO A 423 -34.32 20.64 -7.22
C PRO A 423 -35.58 19.88 -6.84
N THR A 424 -36.16 20.27 -5.71
CA THR A 424 -37.49 19.87 -5.27
C THR A 424 -38.43 20.08 -6.44
N GLN A 425 -38.84 19.00 -7.10
CA GLN A 425 -39.96 19.07 -8.03
C GLN A 425 -41.17 19.46 -7.15
N PRO A 426 -41.79 20.62 -7.38
CA PRO A 426 -42.91 21.04 -6.55
C PRO A 426 -44.05 20.02 -6.73
N PRO A 427 -44.84 19.76 -5.67
CA PRO A 427 -45.97 18.86 -5.79
C PRO A 427 -47.01 19.48 -6.72
N GLY A 428 -47.21 18.84 -7.87
CA GLY A 428 -48.43 18.85 -8.69
C GLY A 428 -48.97 20.20 -9.17
N ALA A 429 -49.07 20.33 -10.49
CA ALA A 429 -50.27 20.87 -11.13
C ALA A 429 -50.78 19.80 -12.10
#